data_AF-A0A7J5ES22-F1
#
_entry.id   AF-A0A7J5ES22-F1
#
_cell.length_a   1.000
_cell.length_b   1.000
_cell.length_c   1.000
_cell.angle_alpha   90.00
_cell.angle_beta   90.00
_cell.angle_gamma   90.00
#
_symmetry.space_group_name_H-M   'P 1'
#
loop_
_entity.id
_entity.type
_entity.pdbx_description
1 polymer ?
#
loop_
_entity_poly.entity_id
_entity_poly.type
_entity_poly.pdbx_seq_one_letter_code
_entity_poly.pdbx_strand_id
1 'polypeptide(L)'
;MARLLLALLLVSVHALPAAAQADALQRAQALFDDAQRDIASGNFDGAADKFKAAYEARELPDLLYNVGTAYYLKGKKQSDPAAYALAVEYYKKYLVVMPKAQDKGEVDKAIGIIAKEIERLKGATPEAPPPPSEEVQKLEQKTRSLVVIETEPQGANIYLDDKKNGVFAQTPWSGSLDGTHRVIIEKRGHKSKESTLSPDPNRLVVLQVVLSEEDYLGWLEIRSNVPGASIFLDDKAAGAIGKTPFSGNLKPGKHTVWISADGYDETQHEVEIIAGETHEIVSNLTGTPVGYLDIRGTGLDGARVYVDREMVCERAPCRKPVAEGTHTIAVARDGYKTYRTRIDVQAKTELSIKPSLRKKPSRTDAVVAYVFAAAIAGGATYAYIYQGDLEMGDKHFDQKDNIKYGAYGGWGLAGVVGLSAVYYTFRDKGPPSTGTIDVRAVALEPTVGPGYSGVSLGGRF
;
A
#
# COMPACT_ATOMS: atom_id res chain seq x y z
N MET A 1 -20.78 -46.48 31.99
CA MET A 1 -20.61 -45.45 30.94
C MET A 1 -19.34 -45.75 30.16
N ALA A 2 -19.46 -46.40 29.01
CA ALA A 2 -18.33 -46.73 28.14
C ALA A 2 -18.06 -45.55 27.20
N ARG A 3 -16.84 -45.01 27.21
CA ARG A 3 -16.40 -43.94 26.30
C ARG A 3 -16.00 -44.56 24.96
N LEU A 4 -16.82 -44.33 23.94
CA LEU A 4 -16.52 -44.63 22.55
C LEU A 4 -15.50 -43.59 22.04
N LEU A 5 -14.27 -44.03 21.74
CA LEU A 5 -13.27 -43.25 21.03
C LEU A 5 -13.54 -43.40 19.52
N LEU A 6 -14.07 -42.33 18.91
CA LEU A 6 -14.25 -42.22 17.47
C LEU A 6 -12.89 -41.87 16.84
N ALA A 7 -12.23 -42.84 16.23
CA ALA A 7 -11.01 -42.61 15.45
C ALA A 7 -11.40 -42.04 14.08
N LEU A 8 -11.10 -40.76 13.86
CA LEU A 8 -11.20 -40.11 12.56
C LEU A 8 -10.06 -40.62 11.66
N LEU A 9 -10.39 -41.49 10.71
CA LEU A 9 -9.50 -41.88 9.62
C LEU A 9 -9.41 -40.70 8.63
N LEU A 10 -8.36 -39.89 8.77
CA LEU A 10 -7.94 -38.94 7.73
C LEU A 10 -7.43 -39.73 6.53
N VAL A 11 -8.24 -39.87 5.50
CA VAL A 11 -7.78 -40.27 4.17
C VAL A 11 -7.03 -39.07 3.58
N SER A 12 -5.71 -39.06 3.75
CA SER A 12 -4.81 -38.12 3.09
C SER A 12 -4.80 -38.41 1.59
N VAL A 13 -5.65 -37.70 0.84
CA VAL A 13 -5.54 -37.59 -0.61
C VAL A 13 -4.23 -36.83 -0.90
N HIS A 14 -3.20 -37.56 -1.33
CA HIS A 14 -1.91 -36.97 -1.68
C HIS A 14 -2.07 -36.21 -2.99
N ALA A 15 -2.44 -34.93 -2.90
CA ALA A 15 -2.40 -34.04 -4.05
C ALA A 15 -0.93 -33.86 -4.48
N LEU A 16 -0.60 -34.29 -5.70
CA LEU A 16 0.70 -34.02 -6.30
C LEU A 16 0.94 -32.49 -6.33
N PRO A 17 2.18 -32.03 -6.09
CA PRO A 17 2.51 -30.61 -6.24
C PRO A 17 2.23 -30.13 -7.67
N ALA A 18 1.82 -28.87 -7.83
CA ALA A 18 1.34 -28.31 -9.10
C ALA A 18 2.32 -28.53 -10.28
N ALA A 19 3.64 -28.41 -10.03
CA ALA A 19 4.67 -28.67 -11.03
C ALA A 19 4.67 -30.14 -11.52
N ALA A 20 4.51 -31.11 -10.61
CA ALA A 20 4.45 -32.52 -10.96
C ALA A 20 3.15 -32.88 -11.71
N GLN A 21 2.05 -32.17 -11.44
CA GLN A 21 0.80 -32.33 -12.21
C GLN A 21 0.95 -31.81 -13.65
N ALA A 22 1.63 -30.67 -13.82
CA ALA A 22 1.91 -30.11 -15.15
C ALA A 22 2.80 -31.06 -15.98
N ASP A 23 3.86 -31.61 -15.39
CA ASP A 23 4.75 -32.57 -16.06
C ASP A 23 4.00 -33.85 -16.49
N ALA A 24 3.13 -34.38 -15.61
CA ALA A 24 2.32 -35.54 -15.90
C ALA A 24 1.33 -35.32 -17.05
N LEU A 25 0.69 -34.15 -17.09
CA LEU A 25 -0.25 -33.77 -18.13
C LEU A 25 0.45 -33.57 -19.49
N GLN A 26 1.61 -32.92 -19.49
CA GLN A 26 2.42 -32.74 -20.70
C GLN A 26 2.91 -34.09 -21.26
N ARG A 27 3.30 -35.02 -20.39
CA ARG A 27 3.66 -36.39 -20.80
C ARG A 27 2.47 -37.14 -21.40
N ALA A 28 1.29 -37.05 -20.79
CA ALA A 28 0.07 -37.66 -21.32
C ALA A 28 -0.30 -37.09 -22.70
N GLN A 29 -0.11 -35.78 -22.91
CA GLN A 29 -0.35 -35.12 -24.19
C GLN A 29 0.59 -35.63 -25.30
N ALA A 30 1.89 -35.72 -25.02
CA ALA A 30 2.85 -36.24 -26.00
C ALA A 30 2.53 -37.69 -26.40
N LEU A 31 2.17 -38.54 -25.42
CA LEU A 31 1.78 -39.92 -25.66
C LEU A 31 0.47 -40.04 -26.44
N PHE A 32 -0.50 -39.15 -26.20
CA PHE A 32 -1.74 -39.08 -26.98
C PHE A 32 -1.44 -38.77 -28.44
N ASP A 33 -0.64 -37.74 -28.71
CA ASP A 33 -0.28 -37.32 -30.07
C ASP A 33 0.49 -38.44 -30.81
N ASP A 34 1.39 -39.13 -30.12
CA ASP A 34 2.10 -40.31 -30.64
C ASP A 34 1.17 -41.49 -30.94
N ALA A 35 0.15 -41.72 -30.08
CA ALA A 35 -0.83 -42.77 -30.30
C ALA A 35 -1.67 -42.49 -31.56
N GLN A 36 -2.03 -41.23 -31.78
CA GLN A 36 -2.78 -40.81 -32.98
C GLN A 36 -1.97 -40.99 -34.26
N ARG A 37 -0.65 -40.70 -34.23
CA ARG A 37 0.26 -41.03 -35.34
C ARG A 37 0.31 -42.53 -35.62
N ASP A 38 0.34 -43.35 -34.58
CA ASP A 38 0.32 -44.80 -34.70
C ASP A 38 -1.00 -45.32 -35.30
N ILE A 39 -2.16 -44.78 -34.89
CA ILE A 39 -3.44 -45.07 -35.53
C ILE A 39 -3.41 -44.73 -37.02
N ALA A 40 -2.91 -43.54 -37.38
CA ALA A 40 -2.83 -43.10 -38.78
C ALA A 40 -1.93 -43.98 -39.65
N SER A 41 -0.85 -44.54 -39.08
CA SER A 41 0.05 -45.49 -39.76
C SER A 41 -0.45 -46.95 -39.74
N GLY A 42 -1.51 -47.23 -38.98
CA GLY A 42 -2.05 -48.59 -38.79
C GLY A 42 -1.29 -49.44 -37.78
N ASN A 43 -0.40 -48.85 -36.97
CA ASN A 43 0.29 -49.48 -35.85
C ASN A 43 -0.60 -49.47 -34.59
N PHE A 44 -1.65 -50.27 -34.59
CA PHE A 44 -2.66 -50.22 -33.54
C PHE A 44 -2.18 -50.70 -32.16
N ASP A 45 -1.26 -51.66 -32.12
CA ASP A 45 -0.68 -52.12 -30.83
C ASP A 45 0.14 -50.99 -30.19
N GLY A 46 0.97 -50.31 -30.98
CA GLY A 46 1.72 -49.13 -30.52
C GLY A 46 0.80 -48.01 -30.04
N ALA A 47 -0.30 -47.74 -30.76
CA ALA A 47 -1.30 -46.77 -30.33
C ALA A 47 -1.95 -47.15 -28.98
N ALA A 48 -2.35 -48.41 -28.81
CA ALA A 48 -2.92 -48.90 -27.56
C ALA A 48 -1.94 -48.78 -26.40
N ASP A 49 -0.66 -49.14 -26.60
CA ASP A 49 0.41 -49.00 -25.60
C ASP A 49 0.63 -47.56 -25.18
N LYS A 50 0.63 -46.63 -26.14
CA LYS A 50 0.78 -45.20 -25.87
C LYS A 50 -0.43 -44.59 -25.16
N PHE A 51 -1.66 -44.97 -25.53
CA PHE A 51 -2.84 -44.54 -24.77
C PHE A 51 -2.87 -45.10 -23.35
N LYS A 52 -2.41 -46.34 -23.12
CA LYS A 52 -2.24 -46.90 -21.77
C LYS A 52 -1.21 -46.12 -20.97
N ALA A 53 -0.04 -45.85 -21.55
CA ALA A 53 0.99 -45.05 -20.91
C ALA A 53 0.52 -43.60 -20.63
N ALA A 54 -0.31 -43.03 -21.51
CA ALA A 54 -0.94 -41.72 -21.28
C ALA A 54 -1.88 -41.77 -20.07
N TYR A 55 -2.67 -42.84 -19.93
CA TYR A 55 -3.56 -43.06 -18.79
C TYR A 55 -2.79 -43.25 -17.48
N GLU A 56 -1.66 -43.96 -17.52
CA GLU A 56 -0.76 -44.13 -16.38
C GLU A 56 -0.09 -42.81 -15.98
N ALA A 57 0.21 -41.94 -16.94
CA ALA A 57 0.75 -40.61 -16.67
C ALA A 57 -0.32 -39.68 -16.08
N ARG A 58 -1.55 -39.72 -16.62
CA ARG A 58 -2.70 -38.94 -16.14
C ARG A 58 -3.96 -39.78 -16.28
N GLU A 59 -4.61 -40.08 -15.17
CA GLU A 59 -5.80 -40.95 -15.08
C GLU A 59 -7.07 -40.32 -15.72
N LEU A 60 -7.02 -40.01 -17.01
CA LEU A 60 -8.12 -39.44 -17.79
C LEU A 60 -8.99 -40.59 -18.33
N PRO A 61 -10.25 -40.76 -17.89
CA PRO A 61 -11.04 -41.95 -18.21
C PRO A 61 -11.24 -42.21 -19.71
N ASP A 62 -11.41 -41.17 -20.52
CA ASP A 62 -11.59 -41.29 -21.98
C ASP A 62 -10.38 -41.93 -22.69
N LEU A 63 -9.18 -41.92 -22.07
CA LEU A 63 -8.03 -42.67 -22.61
C LEU A 63 -8.28 -44.17 -22.63
N LEU A 64 -9.01 -44.71 -21.64
CA LEU A 64 -9.40 -46.14 -21.63
C LEU A 64 -10.28 -46.47 -22.82
N TYR A 65 -11.19 -45.57 -23.20
CA TYR A 65 -12.00 -45.73 -24.40
C TYR A 65 -11.10 -45.74 -25.65
N ASN A 66 -10.14 -44.81 -25.75
CA ASN A 66 -9.21 -44.74 -26.89
C ASN A 66 -8.31 -45.98 -27.01
N VAL A 67 -7.89 -46.60 -25.89
CA VAL A 67 -7.22 -47.92 -25.90
C VAL A 67 -8.14 -48.98 -26.52
N GLY A 68 -9.40 -49.02 -26.11
CA GLY A 68 -10.40 -49.94 -26.67
C GLY A 68 -10.61 -49.71 -28.18
N THR A 69 -10.64 -48.45 -28.62
CA THR A 69 -10.75 -48.10 -30.03
C THR A 69 -9.55 -48.53 -30.85
N ALA A 70 -8.32 -48.37 -30.33
CA ALA A 70 -7.11 -48.84 -31.02
C ALA A 70 -7.19 -50.35 -31.30
N TYR A 71 -7.56 -51.15 -30.29
CA TYR A 71 -7.74 -52.59 -30.45
C TYR A 71 -8.94 -52.95 -31.36
N TYR A 72 -10.02 -52.18 -31.31
CA TYR A 72 -11.15 -52.36 -32.23
C TYR A 72 -10.72 -52.16 -33.68
N LEU A 73 -9.95 -51.10 -33.98
CA LEU A 73 -9.45 -50.83 -35.33
C LEU A 73 -8.50 -51.93 -35.82
N LYS A 74 -7.68 -52.50 -34.92
CA LYS A 74 -6.88 -53.71 -35.22
C LYS A 74 -7.75 -54.90 -35.58
N GLY A 75 -8.74 -55.23 -34.73
CA GLY A 75 -9.67 -56.32 -34.96
C GLY A 75 -10.42 -56.17 -36.29
N LYS A 76 -10.87 -54.94 -36.60
CA LYS A 76 -11.55 -54.62 -37.86
C LYS A 76 -10.66 -54.76 -39.08
N LYS A 77 -9.37 -54.39 -38.98
CA LYS A 77 -8.42 -54.50 -40.10
C LYS A 77 -7.95 -55.94 -40.36
N GLN A 78 -7.82 -56.74 -39.30
CA GLN A 78 -7.15 -58.06 -39.36
C GLN A 78 -8.12 -59.25 -39.15
N SER A 79 -9.41 -59.00 -38.89
CA SER A 79 -10.36 -60.03 -38.42
C SER A 79 -9.82 -60.79 -37.19
N ASP A 80 -9.20 -60.08 -36.26
CA ASP A 80 -8.50 -60.66 -35.11
C ASP A 80 -9.41 -60.73 -33.85
N PRO A 81 -9.84 -61.93 -33.41
CA PRO A 81 -10.69 -62.08 -32.23
C PRO A 81 -9.99 -61.70 -30.92
N ALA A 82 -8.66 -61.79 -30.83
CA ALA A 82 -7.93 -61.39 -29.63
C ALA A 82 -7.91 -59.86 -29.48
N ALA A 83 -7.70 -59.13 -30.59
CA ALA A 83 -7.82 -57.68 -30.61
C ALA A 83 -9.24 -57.23 -30.23
N TYR A 84 -10.29 -57.87 -30.77
CA TYR A 84 -11.66 -57.57 -30.37
C TYR A 84 -11.94 -57.83 -28.89
N ALA A 85 -11.36 -58.89 -28.31
CA ALA A 85 -11.50 -59.18 -26.88
C ALA A 85 -10.90 -58.07 -26.01
N LEU A 86 -9.70 -57.57 -26.38
CA LEU A 86 -9.07 -56.42 -25.71
C LEU A 86 -9.91 -55.14 -25.89
N ALA A 87 -10.49 -54.91 -27.06
CA ALA A 87 -11.38 -53.76 -27.27
C ALA A 87 -12.57 -53.79 -26.31
N VAL A 88 -13.24 -54.94 -26.17
CA VAL A 88 -14.34 -55.13 -25.23
C VAL A 88 -13.90 -54.94 -23.78
N GLU A 89 -12.72 -55.43 -23.41
CA GLU A 89 -12.16 -55.27 -22.07
C GLU A 89 -12.00 -53.78 -21.71
N TYR A 90 -11.37 -53.00 -22.59
CA TYR A 90 -11.11 -51.58 -22.34
C TYR A 90 -12.37 -50.71 -22.39
N TYR A 91 -13.34 -51.03 -23.27
CA TYR A 91 -14.65 -50.39 -23.22
C TYR A 91 -15.39 -50.67 -21.91
N LYS A 92 -15.31 -51.89 -21.37
CA LYS A 92 -15.86 -52.20 -20.05
C LYS A 92 -15.13 -51.44 -18.94
N LYS A 93 -13.80 -51.35 -18.98
CA LYS A 93 -13.01 -50.55 -18.03
C LYS A 93 -13.43 -49.07 -18.05
N TYR A 94 -13.60 -48.50 -19.24
CA TYR A 94 -14.13 -47.15 -19.41
C TYR A 94 -15.49 -46.98 -18.72
N LEU A 95 -16.44 -47.88 -18.95
CA LEU A 95 -17.79 -47.80 -18.36
C LEU A 95 -17.81 -48.06 -16.83
N VAL A 96 -16.81 -48.76 -16.29
CA VAL A 96 -16.63 -48.90 -14.83
C VAL A 96 -16.21 -47.59 -14.20
N VAL A 97 -15.28 -46.86 -14.83
CA VAL A 97 -14.80 -45.56 -14.34
C VAL A 97 -15.84 -44.45 -14.60
N MET A 98 -16.56 -44.54 -15.71
CA MET A 98 -17.58 -43.57 -16.15
C MET A 98 -18.98 -44.21 -16.26
N PRO A 99 -19.60 -44.64 -15.15
CA PRO A 99 -20.88 -45.35 -15.19
C PRO A 99 -22.06 -44.51 -15.70
N LYS A 100 -21.89 -43.19 -15.74
CA LYS A 100 -22.84 -42.17 -16.22
C LYS A 100 -22.34 -41.46 -17.49
N ALA A 101 -21.43 -42.07 -18.25
CA ALA A 101 -21.02 -41.56 -19.55
C ALA A 101 -22.24 -41.31 -20.45
N GLN A 102 -22.27 -40.18 -21.15
CA GLN A 102 -23.41 -39.83 -22.04
C GLN A 102 -23.58 -40.86 -23.16
N ASP A 103 -22.46 -41.37 -23.68
CA ASP A 103 -22.38 -42.38 -24.74
C ASP A 103 -22.51 -43.83 -24.27
N LYS A 104 -22.79 -44.09 -22.98
CA LYS A 104 -22.81 -45.46 -22.42
C LYS A 104 -23.62 -46.43 -23.26
N GLY A 105 -24.80 -46.03 -23.73
CA GLY A 105 -25.65 -46.89 -24.56
C GLY A 105 -25.02 -47.26 -25.90
N GLU A 106 -24.24 -46.37 -26.50
CA GLU A 106 -23.49 -46.63 -27.74
C GLU A 106 -22.33 -47.58 -27.50
N VAL A 107 -21.60 -47.38 -26.38
CA VAL A 107 -20.49 -48.25 -25.98
C VAL A 107 -20.99 -49.66 -25.64
N ASP A 108 -22.10 -49.79 -24.90
CA ASP A 108 -22.72 -51.08 -24.58
C ASP A 108 -23.17 -51.81 -25.86
N LYS A 109 -23.73 -51.08 -26.83
CA LYS A 109 -24.09 -51.64 -28.14
C LYS A 109 -22.86 -52.12 -28.91
N ALA A 110 -21.80 -51.33 -28.95
CA ALA A 110 -20.53 -51.70 -29.56
C ALA A 110 -19.95 -52.97 -28.92
N ILE A 111 -19.94 -53.05 -27.59
CA ILE A 111 -19.52 -54.25 -26.84
C ILE A 111 -20.34 -55.47 -27.28
N GLY A 112 -21.67 -55.35 -27.39
CA GLY A 112 -22.54 -56.46 -27.81
C GLY A 112 -22.26 -56.94 -29.24
N ILE A 113 -22.06 -56.01 -30.18
CA ILE A 113 -21.72 -56.34 -31.58
C ILE A 113 -20.36 -57.02 -31.66
N ILE A 114 -19.35 -56.45 -31.00
CA ILE A 114 -17.98 -56.99 -31.00
C ILE A 114 -17.93 -58.36 -30.31
N ALA A 115 -18.69 -58.56 -29.23
CA ALA A 115 -18.77 -59.86 -28.55
C ALA A 115 -19.34 -60.96 -29.46
N LYS A 116 -20.38 -60.67 -30.24
CA LYS A 116 -20.91 -61.62 -31.24
C LYS A 116 -19.89 -61.91 -32.35
N GLU A 117 -19.15 -60.89 -32.77
CA GLU A 117 -18.11 -61.04 -33.79
C GLU A 117 -16.98 -61.96 -33.32
N ILE A 118 -16.56 -61.84 -32.05
CA ILE A 118 -15.54 -62.73 -31.46
C ILE A 118 -16.00 -64.18 -31.55
N GLU A 119 -17.24 -64.49 -31.17
CA GLU A 119 -17.77 -65.86 -31.23
C GLU A 119 -17.90 -66.35 -32.68
N ARG A 120 -18.30 -65.48 -33.61
CA ARG A 120 -18.36 -65.79 -35.06
C ARG A 120 -16.99 -66.16 -35.61
N LEU A 121 -15.94 -65.41 -35.24
CA LEU A 121 -14.57 -65.65 -35.70
C LEU A 121 -13.94 -66.89 -35.06
N LYS A 122 -14.25 -67.19 -33.78
CA LYS A 122 -13.80 -68.43 -33.12
C LYS A 122 -14.35 -69.69 -33.79
N GLY A 123 -15.57 -69.62 -34.33
CA GLY A 123 -16.20 -70.71 -35.06
C GLY A 123 -15.66 -70.93 -36.49
N ALA A 124 -14.78 -70.05 -36.98
CA ALA A 124 -14.23 -70.11 -38.33
C ALA A 124 -12.86 -70.82 -38.35
N THR A 125 -12.52 -71.42 -39.50
CA THR A 125 -11.24 -72.11 -39.70
C THR A 125 -10.06 -71.12 -39.72
N PRO A 126 -8.94 -71.38 -39.04
CA PRO A 126 -7.82 -70.42 -38.89
C PRO A 126 -7.11 -70.01 -40.19
N GLU A 127 -7.27 -70.78 -41.26
CA GLU A 127 -6.48 -70.68 -42.49
C GLU A 127 -6.87 -69.48 -43.37
N ALA A 128 -8.10 -68.95 -43.20
CA ALA A 128 -8.56 -67.70 -43.80
C ALA A 128 -9.75 -67.14 -43.00
N PRO A 129 -9.51 -66.28 -41.98
CA PRO A 129 -10.60 -65.72 -41.21
C PRO A 129 -11.52 -64.91 -42.12
N PRO A 130 -12.86 -65.07 -41.98
CA PRO A 130 -13.80 -64.33 -42.81
C PRO A 130 -13.66 -62.83 -42.55
N PRO A 131 -14.00 -61.98 -43.54
CA PRO A 131 -14.03 -60.53 -43.33
C PRO A 131 -14.97 -60.17 -42.17
N PRO A 132 -14.80 -58.98 -41.55
CA PRO A 132 -15.66 -58.55 -40.46
C PRO A 132 -17.14 -58.57 -40.87
N SER A 133 -18.03 -58.95 -39.96
CA SER A 133 -19.47 -58.95 -40.23
C SER A 133 -20.00 -57.58 -40.62
N GLU A 134 -21.15 -57.53 -41.32
CA GLU A 134 -21.76 -56.25 -41.71
C GLU A 134 -22.04 -55.32 -40.52
N GLU A 135 -22.42 -55.88 -39.37
CA GLU A 135 -22.67 -55.10 -38.16
C GLU A 135 -21.40 -54.38 -37.68
N VAL A 136 -20.25 -55.05 -37.75
CA VAL A 136 -18.95 -54.46 -37.40
C VAL A 136 -18.46 -53.49 -38.48
N GLN A 137 -18.72 -53.79 -39.76
CA GLN A 137 -18.38 -52.86 -40.84
C GLN A 137 -19.11 -51.52 -40.67
N LYS A 138 -20.40 -51.56 -40.31
CA LYS A 138 -21.26 -50.38 -40.03
C LYS A 138 -20.95 -49.70 -38.70
N LEU A 139 -20.17 -50.33 -37.81
CA LEU A 139 -19.77 -49.74 -36.54
C LEU A 139 -18.61 -48.76 -36.75
N GLU A 140 -18.86 -47.47 -36.46
CA GLU A 140 -17.86 -46.40 -36.54
C GLU A 140 -17.37 -46.02 -35.14
N GLN A 141 -16.40 -46.76 -34.60
CA GLN A 141 -15.68 -46.32 -33.39
C GLN A 141 -14.46 -45.52 -33.81
N LYS A 142 -14.35 -44.29 -33.29
CA LYS A 142 -13.25 -43.37 -33.49
C LYS A 142 -12.73 -42.94 -32.13
N THR A 143 -11.46 -42.58 -32.03
CA THR A 143 -10.92 -42.06 -30.77
C THR A 143 -11.63 -40.76 -30.41
N ARG A 144 -11.83 -40.52 -29.13
CA ARG A 144 -12.47 -39.31 -28.61
C ARG A 144 -11.49 -38.16 -28.55
N SER A 145 -12.02 -36.96 -28.73
CA SER A 145 -11.34 -35.75 -28.32
C SER A 145 -11.18 -35.77 -26.81
N LEU A 146 -10.12 -35.16 -26.32
CA LEU A 146 -9.89 -35.06 -24.88
C LEU A 146 -9.50 -33.63 -24.57
N VAL A 147 -10.24 -33.03 -23.64
CA VAL A 147 -10.02 -31.68 -23.16
C VAL A 147 -9.75 -31.75 -21.66
N VAL A 148 -8.74 -31.02 -21.21
CA VAL A 148 -8.41 -30.83 -19.80
C VAL A 148 -8.43 -29.34 -19.51
N ILE A 149 -9.23 -28.92 -18.52
CA ILE A 149 -9.39 -27.52 -18.11
C ILE A 149 -8.98 -27.41 -16.64
N GLU A 150 -7.93 -26.64 -16.38
CA GLU A 150 -7.38 -26.41 -15.05
C GLU A 150 -7.20 -24.92 -14.79
N THR A 151 -7.39 -24.50 -13.54
CA THR A 151 -7.18 -23.12 -13.13
C THR A 151 -6.29 -22.97 -11.91
N GLU A 152 -5.61 -21.84 -11.83
CA GLU A 152 -4.96 -21.38 -10.62
C GLU A 152 -5.57 -20.04 -10.19
N PRO A 153 -6.28 -19.96 -9.05
CA PRO A 153 -6.61 -21.05 -8.11
C PRO A 153 -7.70 -22.02 -8.63
N GLN A 154 -7.67 -23.27 -8.16
CA GLN A 154 -8.62 -24.33 -8.53
C GLN A 154 -10.06 -24.10 -8.02
N GLY A 155 -11.00 -24.91 -8.50
CA GLY A 155 -12.43 -24.83 -8.16
C GLY A 155 -13.16 -23.65 -8.80
N ALA A 156 -12.74 -23.18 -9.97
CA ALA A 156 -13.47 -22.21 -10.79
C ALA A 156 -14.66 -22.89 -11.48
N ASN A 157 -15.77 -22.19 -11.62
CA ASN A 157 -16.92 -22.61 -12.40
C ASN A 157 -16.58 -22.50 -13.90
N ILE A 158 -16.94 -23.54 -14.65
CA ILE A 158 -16.83 -23.62 -16.10
C ILE A 158 -18.23 -23.49 -16.68
N TYR A 159 -18.42 -22.56 -17.60
CA TYR A 159 -19.63 -22.42 -18.40
C TYR A 159 -19.28 -22.69 -19.86
N LEU A 160 -20.19 -23.35 -20.57
CA LEU A 160 -20.03 -23.74 -21.95
C LEU A 160 -21.06 -23.00 -22.81
N ASP A 161 -20.55 -22.25 -23.78
CA ASP A 161 -21.23 -21.34 -24.69
C ASP A 161 -21.94 -20.16 -24.03
N ASP A 162 -23.07 -20.39 -23.34
CA ASP A 162 -23.84 -19.35 -22.67
C ASP A 162 -24.00 -19.65 -21.17
N LYS A 163 -23.72 -18.65 -20.32
CA LYS A 163 -23.89 -18.74 -18.87
C LYS A 163 -25.32 -19.07 -18.44
N LYS A 164 -26.33 -18.78 -19.29
CA LYS A 164 -27.73 -19.11 -19.03
C LYS A 164 -27.98 -20.62 -18.89
N ASN A 165 -27.11 -21.45 -19.43
CA ASN A 165 -27.20 -22.92 -19.32
C ASN A 165 -26.79 -23.44 -17.92
N GLY A 166 -26.33 -22.55 -17.05
CA GLY A 166 -25.83 -22.90 -15.72
C GLY A 166 -24.38 -23.38 -15.75
N VAL A 167 -23.88 -23.76 -14.57
CA VAL A 167 -22.52 -24.28 -14.41
C VAL A 167 -22.42 -25.64 -15.11
N PHE A 168 -21.54 -25.75 -16.10
CA PHE A 168 -21.27 -27.01 -16.79
C PHE A 168 -20.44 -27.95 -15.91
N ALA A 169 -19.35 -27.43 -15.34
CA ALA A 169 -18.44 -28.17 -14.47
C ALA A 169 -17.62 -27.22 -13.58
N GLN A 170 -16.74 -27.77 -12.75
CA GLN A 170 -15.75 -27.00 -11.98
C GLN A 170 -14.35 -27.53 -12.24
N THR A 171 -13.34 -26.66 -12.23
CA THR A 171 -11.94 -27.09 -12.39
C THR A 171 -11.40 -27.79 -11.13
N PRO A 172 -10.53 -28.80 -11.25
CA PRO A 172 -10.04 -29.38 -12.49
C PRO A 172 -11.11 -30.23 -13.17
N TRP A 173 -11.23 -30.11 -14.50
CA TRP A 173 -12.19 -30.88 -15.29
C TRP A 173 -11.51 -31.51 -16.50
N SER A 174 -11.92 -32.73 -16.85
CA SER A 174 -11.48 -33.40 -18.07
C SER A 174 -12.61 -34.21 -18.70
N GLY A 175 -12.66 -34.24 -20.02
CA GLY A 175 -13.59 -35.08 -20.77
C GLY A 175 -13.56 -34.82 -22.27
N SER A 176 -14.41 -35.54 -23.00
CA SER A 176 -14.66 -35.31 -24.43
C SER A 176 -15.61 -34.13 -24.65
N LEU A 177 -15.32 -33.31 -25.66
CA LEU A 177 -16.18 -32.21 -26.13
C LEU A 177 -16.23 -32.25 -27.66
N ASP A 178 -17.41 -32.08 -28.23
CA ASP A 178 -17.63 -32.15 -29.68
C ASP A 178 -18.00 -30.78 -30.25
N GLY A 179 -17.26 -30.34 -31.25
CA GLY A 179 -17.50 -29.05 -31.90
C GLY A 179 -16.84 -27.87 -31.18
N THR A 180 -16.91 -26.70 -31.81
CA THR A 180 -16.30 -25.48 -31.27
C THR A 180 -17.18 -24.88 -30.17
N HIS A 181 -16.61 -24.66 -28.99
CA HIS A 181 -17.30 -24.09 -27.84
C HIS A 181 -16.61 -22.84 -27.31
N ARG A 182 -17.40 -21.89 -26.79
CA ARG A 182 -16.88 -20.78 -25.98
C ARG A 182 -16.90 -21.19 -24.51
N VAL A 183 -15.73 -21.33 -23.91
CA VAL A 183 -15.59 -21.64 -22.49
C VAL A 183 -15.42 -20.35 -21.71
N ILE A 184 -16.26 -20.16 -20.70
CA ILE A 184 -16.19 -19.03 -19.76
C ILE A 184 -15.86 -19.60 -18.39
N ILE A 185 -14.79 -19.10 -17.78
CA ILE A 185 -14.25 -19.58 -16.52
C ILE A 185 -14.37 -18.47 -15.48
N GLU A 186 -15.02 -18.78 -14.36
CA GLU A 186 -15.26 -17.81 -13.29
C GLU A 186 -14.94 -18.37 -11.91
N LYS A 187 -14.26 -17.56 -11.10
CA LYS A 187 -14.05 -17.82 -9.68
C LYS A 187 -14.41 -16.56 -8.93
N ARG A 188 -15.12 -16.71 -7.81
CA ARG A 188 -15.47 -15.56 -6.96
C ARG A 188 -14.19 -14.78 -6.57
N GLY A 189 -14.21 -13.47 -6.75
CA GLY A 189 -13.09 -12.57 -6.45
C GLY A 189 -11.98 -12.54 -7.50
N HIS A 190 -12.18 -13.15 -8.67
CA HIS A 190 -11.19 -13.21 -9.74
C HIS A 190 -11.81 -12.82 -11.09
N LYS A 191 -10.99 -12.25 -11.97
CA LYS A 191 -11.39 -11.78 -13.30
C LYS A 191 -11.78 -12.99 -14.14
N SER A 192 -12.98 -12.97 -14.70
CA SER A 192 -13.45 -14.03 -15.58
C SER A 192 -12.60 -14.11 -16.84
N LYS A 193 -12.43 -15.33 -17.36
CA LYS A 193 -11.68 -15.58 -18.59
C LYS A 193 -12.53 -16.32 -19.59
N GLU A 194 -12.54 -15.84 -20.82
CA GLU A 194 -13.18 -16.52 -21.94
C GLU A 194 -12.11 -17.08 -22.89
N SER A 195 -12.35 -18.28 -23.41
CA SER A 195 -11.52 -18.91 -24.42
C SER A 195 -12.39 -19.73 -25.36
N THR A 196 -12.05 -19.73 -26.65
CA THR A 196 -12.67 -20.65 -27.62
C THR A 196 -11.90 -21.95 -27.64
N LEU A 197 -12.58 -23.07 -27.45
CA LEU A 197 -12.03 -24.41 -27.61
C LEU A 197 -12.59 -25.04 -28.87
N SER A 198 -11.72 -25.59 -29.71
CA SER A 198 -12.09 -26.44 -30.83
C SER A 198 -11.40 -27.79 -30.64
N PRO A 199 -12.01 -28.71 -29.87
CA PRO A 199 -11.47 -30.04 -29.63
C PRO A 199 -11.35 -30.79 -30.96
N ASP A 200 -10.22 -31.45 -31.14
CA ASP A 200 -9.94 -32.30 -32.29
C ASP A 200 -9.65 -33.71 -31.76
N PRO A 201 -10.32 -34.76 -32.30
CA PRO A 201 -10.09 -36.16 -31.91
C PRO A 201 -8.62 -36.61 -31.94
N ASN A 202 -7.77 -35.91 -32.70
CA ASN A 202 -6.37 -36.26 -32.92
C ASN A 202 -5.39 -35.57 -31.95
N ARG A 203 -5.87 -34.76 -30.99
CA ARG A 203 -4.99 -34.09 -30.01
C ARG A 203 -5.64 -33.96 -28.64
N LEU A 204 -4.83 -34.07 -27.60
CA LEU A 204 -5.22 -33.68 -26.24
C LEU A 204 -5.15 -32.14 -26.12
N VAL A 205 -6.27 -31.48 -25.85
CA VAL A 205 -6.33 -30.03 -25.66
C VAL A 205 -6.26 -29.70 -24.17
N VAL A 206 -5.20 -29.01 -23.76
CA VAL A 206 -5.02 -28.54 -22.38
C VAL A 206 -5.27 -27.03 -22.32
N LEU A 207 -6.26 -26.62 -21.54
CA LEU A 207 -6.55 -25.24 -21.22
C LEU A 207 -6.17 -24.97 -19.76
N GLN A 208 -4.99 -24.40 -19.56
CA GLN A 208 -4.52 -23.96 -18.25
C GLN A 208 -4.73 -22.45 -18.13
N VAL A 209 -5.50 -22.02 -17.12
CA VAL A 209 -5.88 -20.62 -16.93
C VAL A 209 -5.49 -20.13 -15.54
N VAL A 210 -4.59 -19.16 -15.49
CA VAL A 210 -4.32 -18.42 -14.26
C VAL A 210 -5.33 -17.28 -14.17
N LEU A 211 -6.13 -17.29 -13.11
CA LEU A 211 -7.12 -16.24 -12.84
C LEU A 211 -6.47 -15.17 -11.96
N SER A 212 -6.54 -13.92 -12.39
CA SER A 212 -6.08 -12.79 -11.57
C SER A 212 -7.21 -12.31 -10.66
N GLU A 213 -6.89 -11.87 -9.45
CA GLU A 213 -7.86 -11.23 -8.56
C GLU A 213 -8.51 -10.01 -9.25
N GLU A 214 -9.79 -9.78 -8.95
CA GLU A 214 -10.47 -8.55 -9.37
C GLU A 214 -10.03 -7.38 -8.49
N ASP A 215 -9.53 -6.32 -9.13
CA ASP A 215 -9.22 -5.05 -8.46
C ASP A 215 -10.52 -4.30 -8.15
N TYR A 216 -11.28 -4.74 -7.15
CA TYR A 216 -12.36 -3.95 -6.63
C TYR A 216 -11.86 -3.15 -5.44
N LEU A 217 -11.64 -1.84 -5.65
CA LEU A 217 -11.37 -0.94 -4.54
C LEU A 217 -12.62 -0.90 -3.64
N GLY A 218 -12.42 -0.93 -2.32
CA GLY A 218 -13.43 -0.53 -1.35
C GLY A 218 -13.34 0.98 -1.11
N TRP A 219 -14.44 1.58 -0.65
CA TRP A 219 -14.48 3.01 -0.34
C TRP A 219 -14.28 3.22 1.16
N LEU A 220 -13.43 4.17 1.55
CA LEU A 220 -13.19 4.52 2.95
C LEU A 220 -13.51 6.01 3.17
N GLU A 221 -14.41 6.28 4.11
CA GLU A 221 -14.71 7.61 4.63
C GLU A 221 -14.20 7.76 6.05
N ILE A 222 -13.50 8.85 6.33
CA ILE A 222 -12.97 9.14 7.67
C ILE A 222 -13.44 10.54 8.10
N ARG A 223 -14.12 10.60 9.23
CA ARG A 223 -14.60 11.84 9.87
C ARG A 223 -13.99 11.99 11.25
N SER A 224 -13.76 13.23 11.66
CA SER A 224 -13.29 13.54 13.01
C SER A 224 -13.85 14.87 13.52
N ASN A 225 -13.96 14.99 14.85
CA ASN A 225 -14.26 16.25 15.55
C ASN A 225 -13.17 17.33 15.39
N VAL A 226 -11.96 16.92 14.97
CA VAL A 226 -10.85 17.81 14.63
C VAL A 226 -10.69 17.84 13.10
N PRO A 227 -11.06 18.95 12.44
CA PRO A 227 -10.89 19.08 11.00
C PRO A 227 -9.42 19.29 10.65
N GLY A 228 -8.97 18.76 9.51
CA GLY A 228 -7.59 18.88 9.06
C GLY A 228 -6.60 17.95 9.79
N ALA A 229 -7.08 17.01 10.61
CA ALA A 229 -6.26 16.00 11.25
C ALA A 229 -5.61 15.10 10.19
N SER A 230 -4.33 14.81 10.35
CA SER A 230 -3.56 13.98 9.41
C SER A 230 -3.94 12.51 9.55
N ILE A 231 -4.10 11.84 8.42
CA ILE A 231 -4.48 10.44 8.35
C ILE A 231 -3.33 9.64 7.75
N PHE A 232 -2.97 8.55 8.41
CA PHE A 232 -1.94 7.61 7.98
C PHE A 232 -2.56 6.23 7.84
N LEU A 233 -2.02 5.43 6.91
CA LEU A 233 -2.57 4.13 6.56
C LEU A 233 -1.44 3.11 6.44
N ASP A 234 -1.58 1.99 7.15
CA ASP A 234 -0.67 0.83 7.28
C ASP A 234 0.77 1.12 7.74
N ASP A 235 1.42 2.13 7.15
CA ASP A 235 2.74 2.60 7.52
C ASP A 235 2.74 4.12 7.72
N LYS A 236 2.96 4.57 8.97
CA LYS A 236 3.12 6.00 9.29
C LYS A 236 4.35 6.62 8.64
N ALA A 237 5.41 5.86 8.42
CA ALA A 237 6.65 6.39 7.84
C ALA A 237 6.48 6.76 6.36
N ALA A 238 5.48 6.21 5.67
CA ALA A 238 5.12 6.56 4.30
C ALA A 238 4.53 7.97 4.16
N GLY A 239 4.20 8.62 5.28
CA GLY A 239 3.58 9.95 5.30
C GLY A 239 2.05 9.90 5.32
N ALA A 240 1.44 11.08 5.49
CA ALA A 240 -0.01 11.17 5.59
C ALA A 240 -0.66 10.97 4.20
N ILE A 241 -1.67 10.11 4.13
CA ILE A 241 -2.47 9.87 2.93
C ILE A 241 -3.49 10.98 2.65
N GLY A 242 -3.81 11.78 3.67
CA GLY A 242 -4.81 12.83 3.57
C GLY A 242 -5.10 13.50 4.92
N LYS A 243 -6.17 14.30 4.95
CA LYS A 243 -6.65 15.00 6.14
C LYS A 243 -8.15 14.83 6.34
N THR A 244 -8.64 14.94 7.56
CA THR A 244 -10.08 14.85 7.87
C THR A 244 -10.86 16.09 7.37
N PRO A 245 -12.08 15.92 6.81
CA PRO A 245 -12.67 14.65 6.40
C PRO A 245 -11.97 14.09 5.16
N PHE A 246 -11.77 12.78 5.13
CA PHE A 246 -11.14 12.07 4.03
C PHE A 246 -12.12 11.10 3.39
N SER A 247 -12.00 10.96 2.07
CA SER A 247 -12.76 10.00 1.29
C SER A 247 -11.87 9.50 0.16
N GLY A 248 -11.72 8.19 0.05
CA GLY A 248 -10.82 7.59 -0.94
C GLY A 248 -11.02 6.10 -1.13
N ASN A 249 -10.52 5.62 -2.28
CA ASN A 249 -10.49 4.21 -2.62
C ASN A 249 -9.32 3.50 -1.92
N LEU A 250 -9.57 2.28 -1.43
CA LEU A 250 -8.57 1.45 -0.79
C LEU A 250 -8.67 0.00 -1.26
N LYS A 251 -7.55 -0.73 -1.21
CA LYS A 251 -7.55 -2.16 -1.58
C LYS A 251 -8.36 -2.96 -0.56
N PRO A 252 -9.02 -4.06 -0.97
CA PRO A 252 -9.64 -4.96 -0.01
C PRO A 252 -8.61 -5.58 0.91
N GLY A 253 -8.98 -5.79 2.17
CA GLY A 253 -8.13 -6.38 3.19
C GLY A 253 -8.13 -5.62 4.51
N LYS A 254 -7.34 -6.12 5.46
CA LYS A 254 -7.19 -5.47 6.78
C LYS A 254 -6.21 -4.32 6.68
N HIS A 255 -6.64 -3.17 7.15
CA HIS A 255 -5.89 -1.93 7.15
C HIS A 255 -5.86 -1.33 8.55
N THR A 256 -4.75 -0.67 8.88
CA THR A 256 -4.62 0.11 10.11
C THR A 256 -4.57 1.59 9.79
N VAL A 257 -5.48 2.36 10.38
CA VAL A 257 -5.62 3.80 10.16
C VAL A 257 -5.23 4.53 11.44
N TRP A 258 -4.30 5.48 11.33
CA TRP A 258 -3.97 6.40 12.41
C TRP A 258 -4.44 7.80 12.09
N ILE A 259 -5.03 8.47 13.08
CA ILE A 259 -5.55 9.84 12.96
C ILE A 259 -4.85 10.69 14.01
N SER A 260 -4.15 11.72 13.55
CA SER A 260 -3.29 12.56 14.39
C SER A 260 -3.51 14.05 14.12
N ALA A 261 -3.57 14.86 15.18
CA ALA A 261 -3.65 16.31 15.09
C ALA A 261 -2.86 16.97 16.22
N ASP A 262 -2.29 18.16 15.95
CA ASP A 262 -1.54 18.90 16.96
C ASP A 262 -2.40 19.21 18.20
N GLY A 263 -1.87 18.93 19.39
CA GLY A 263 -2.59 19.10 20.66
C GLY A 263 -3.58 17.98 21.01
N TYR A 264 -3.76 16.99 20.13
CA TYR A 264 -4.65 15.86 20.34
C TYR A 264 -3.88 14.54 20.48
N ASP A 265 -4.41 13.65 21.32
CA ASP A 265 -3.97 12.28 21.43
C ASP A 265 -4.29 11.56 20.12
N GLU A 266 -3.31 10.79 19.64
CA GLU A 266 -3.47 10.01 18.43
C GLU A 266 -4.39 8.80 18.66
N THR A 267 -5.22 8.48 17.67
CA THR A 267 -6.05 7.26 17.70
C THR A 267 -5.69 6.31 16.56
N GLN A 268 -5.83 5.01 16.85
CA GLN A 268 -5.61 3.91 15.91
C GLN A 268 -6.92 3.14 15.72
N HIS A 269 -7.24 2.81 14.47
CA HIS A 269 -8.40 2.02 14.08
C HIS A 269 -7.97 0.89 13.14
N GLU A 270 -8.44 -0.32 13.38
CA GLU A 270 -8.34 -1.43 12.42
C GLU A 270 -9.65 -1.51 11.62
N VAL A 271 -9.55 -1.57 10.29
CA VAL A 271 -10.70 -1.70 9.40
C VAL A 271 -10.43 -2.79 8.37
N GLU A 272 -11.40 -3.67 8.14
CA GLU A 272 -11.35 -4.66 7.06
C GLU A 272 -12.15 -4.11 5.88
N ILE A 273 -11.45 -3.71 4.82
CA ILE A 273 -12.05 -3.12 3.63
C ILE A 273 -12.59 -4.24 2.74
N ILE A 274 -13.89 -4.22 2.50
CA ILE A 274 -14.59 -5.11 1.57
C ILE A 274 -14.78 -4.40 0.22
N ALA A 275 -14.48 -5.12 -0.85
CA ALA A 275 -14.66 -4.69 -2.23
C ALA A 275 -16.08 -4.18 -2.52
N GLY A 276 -16.19 -2.97 -3.08
CA GLY A 276 -17.48 -2.39 -3.48
C GLY A 276 -18.36 -1.86 -2.33
N GLU A 277 -17.90 -1.98 -1.07
CA GLU A 277 -18.60 -1.46 0.10
C GLU A 277 -17.93 -0.16 0.61
N THR A 278 -18.75 0.71 1.21
CA THR A 278 -18.29 1.92 1.89
C THR A 278 -18.10 1.65 3.38
N HIS A 279 -16.89 1.90 3.85
CA HIS A 279 -16.52 1.79 5.26
C HIS A 279 -16.37 3.20 5.83
N GLU A 280 -16.86 3.41 7.05
CA GLU A 280 -16.77 4.70 7.73
C GLU A 280 -16.01 4.56 9.05
N ILE A 281 -15.05 5.46 9.27
CA ILE A 281 -14.37 5.64 10.56
C ILE A 281 -14.75 7.02 11.08
N VAL A 282 -15.43 7.05 12.23
CA VAL A 282 -15.71 8.28 12.97
C VAL A 282 -14.82 8.32 14.21
N SER A 283 -13.84 9.22 14.22
CA SER A 283 -12.86 9.34 15.30
C SER A 283 -13.04 10.64 16.09
N ASN A 284 -13.30 10.50 17.39
CA ASN A 284 -13.35 11.62 18.33
C ASN A 284 -12.01 11.71 19.06
N LEU A 285 -11.13 12.60 18.60
CA LEU A 285 -9.85 12.85 19.24
C LEU A 285 -10.04 13.58 20.57
N THR A 286 -9.35 13.11 21.61
CA THR A 286 -9.21 13.75 22.92
C THR A 286 -7.86 14.45 23.00
N GLY A 287 -7.74 15.51 23.81
CA GLY A 287 -6.47 16.20 24.01
C GLY A 287 -6.65 17.62 24.53
N THR A 288 -5.56 18.39 24.50
CA THR A 288 -5.54 19.81 24.87
C THR A 288 -5.52 20.65 23.60
N PRO A 289 -6.66 21.20 23.16
CA PRO A 289 -6.73 21.95 21.91
C PRO A 289 -5.68 23.08 21.86
N VAL A 290 -5.12 23.28 20.68
CA VAL A 290 -4.10 24.32 20.42
C VAL A 290 -4.61 25.35 19.41
N GLY A 291 -4.11 26.57 19.54
CA GLY A 291 -4.09 27.56 18.46
C GLY A 291 -2.73 27.61 17.79
N TYR A 292 -2.63 28.24 16.62
CA TYR A 292 -1.35 28.43 15.93
C TYR A 292 -0.85 29.86 16.13
N LEU A 293 0.39 29.99 16.61
CA LEU A 293 1.11 31.24 16.67
C LEU A 293 1.98 31.38 15.41
N ASP A 294 1.67 32.37 14.59
CA ASP A 294 2.43 32.74 13.39
C ASP A 294 3.23 34.02 13.66
N ILE A 295 4.56 33.90 13.80
CA ILE A 295 5.46 35.05 13.93
C ILE A 295 6.02 35.38 12.56
N ARG A 296 5.61 36.50 11.98
CA ARG A 296 6.04 36.94 10.65
C ARG A 296 6.36 38.43 10.61
N GLY A 297 7.13 38.89 9.63
CA GLY A 297 7.49 40.31 9.50
C GLY A 297 8.91 40.50 9.01
N THR A 298 9.29 41.75 8.77
CA THR A 298 10.62 42.09 8.26
C THR A 298 11.63 42.27 9.39
N GLY A 299 12.89 41.89 9.14
CA GLY A 299 13.98 42.09 10.10
C GLY A 299 13.95 41.12 11.30
N LEU A 300 13.34 39.95 11.13
CA LEU A 300 13.27 38.90 12.15
C LEU A 300 14.36 37.84 12.03
N ASP A 301 15.23 37.93 11.03
CA ASP A 301 16.31 36.97 10.82
C ASP A 301 17.21 36.88 12.06
N GLY A 302 17.33 35.65 12.59
CA GLY A 302 18.07 35.36 13.82
C GLY A 302 17.36 35.79 15.12
N ALA A 303 16.08 36.17 15.06
CA ALA A 303 15.27 36.38 16.25
C ALA A 303 14.79 35.04 16.83
N ARG A 304 14.85 34.93 18.16
CA ARG A 304 14.34 33.81 18.95
C ARG A 304 12.96 34.15 19.51
N VAL A 305 12.06 33.19 19.49
CA VAL A 305 10.68 33.33 19.98
C VAL A 305 10.48 32.45 21.19
N TYR A 306 9.89 33.03 22.24
CA TYR A 306 9.58 32.37 23.48
C TYR A 306 8.09 32.48 23.80
N VAL A 307 7.52 31.41 24.32
CA VAL A 307 6.16 31.33 24.89
C VAL A 307 6.34 30.99 26.36
N ASP A 308 5.87 31.84 27.27
CA ASP A 308 5.99 31.65 28.73
C ASP A 308 7.42 31.32 29.22
N ARG A 309 8.41 31.95 28.56
CA ARG A 309 9.86 31.80 28.78
C ARG A 309 10.47 30.52 28.20
N GLU A 310 9.68 29.60 27.69
CA GLU A 310 10.18 28.45 26.92
C GLU A 310 10.44 28.85 25.48
N MET A 311 11.58 28.41 24.92
CA MET A 311 11.93 28.72 23.54
C MET A 311 11.19 27.77 22.59
N VAL A 312 10.28 28.31 21.80
CA VAL A 312 9.51 27.50 20.83
C VAL A 312 10.09 27.57 19.41
N CYS A 313 10.94 28.56 19.15
CA CYS A 313 11.49 28.81 17.83
C CYS A 313 12.83 29.55 17.91
N GLU A 314 13.88 28.89 17.40
CA GLU A 314 15.26 29.40 17.40
C GLU A 314 15.48 30.52 16.37
N ARG A 315 14.72 30.49 15.26
CA ARG A 315 14.82 31.46 14.16
C ARG A 315 13.42 31.78 13.63
N ALA A 316 12.99 33.03 13.81
CA ALA A 316 11.82 33.59 13.15
C ALA A 316 12.14 34.02 11.70
N PRO A 317 11.16 34.05 10.78
CA PRO A 317 9.73 33.78 10.99
C PRO A 317 9.42 32.29 11.22
N CYS A 318 8.38 32.00 12.00
CA CYS A 318 8.00 30.63 12.34
C CYS A 318 6.54 30.51 12.79
N ARG A 319 5.98 29.32 12.56
CA ARG A 319 4.62 28.94 12.97
C ARG A 319 4.70 27.78 13.97
N LYS A 320 4.04 27.92 15.12
CA LYS A 320 4.06 26.90 16.18
C LYS A 320 2.68 26.71 16.83
N PRO A 321 2.30 25.47 17.16
CA PRO A 321 1.12 25.23 17.98
C PRO A 321 1.40 25.71 19.41
N VAL A 322 0.41 26.36 20.02
CA VAL A 322 0.43 26.84 21.40
C VAL A 322 -0.88 26.41 22.05
N ALA A 323 -0.81 25.93 23.29
CA ALA A 323 -1.99 25.53 24.06
C ALA A 323 -3.03 26.67 24.10
N GLU A 324 -4.30 26.30 24.23
CA GLU A 324 -5.34 27.28 24.51
C GLU A 324 -5.11 27.95 25.87
N GLY A 325 -5.27 29.27 25.92
CA GLY A 325 -5.15 30.08 27.12
C GLY A 325 -4.28 31.32 26.96
N THR A 326 -4.04 31.99 28.07
CA THR A 326 -3.29 33.25 28.10
C THR A 326 -1.79 33.00 28.20
N HIS A 327 -1.05 33.40 27.17
CA HIS A 327 0.39 33.20 27.05
C HIS A 327 1.17 34.51 26.92
N THR A 328 2.39 34.54 27.44
CA THR A 328 3.33 35.66 27.25
C THR A 328 4.32 35.34 26.14
N ILE A 329 4.23 36.08 25.03
CA ILE A 329 5.13 35.94 23.89
C ILE A 329 6.28 36.92 24.01
N ALA A 330 7.50 36.45 23.77
CA ALA A 330 8.68 37.29 23.68
C ALA A 330 9.45 37.02 22.38
N VAL A 331 9.72 38.06 21.61
CA VAL A 331 10.55 37.99 20.39
C VAL A 331 11.83 38.77 20.64
N ALA A 332 12.96 38.05 20.68
CA ALA A 332 14.25 38.59 21.06
C ALA A 332 15.27 38.43 19.93
N ARG A 333 15.99 39.50 19.61
CA ARG A 333 17.10 39.49 18.67
C ARG A 333 18.29 40.22 19.27
N ASP A 334 19.48 39.68 19.07
CA ASP A 334 20.70 40.27 19.61
C ASP A 334 20.93 41.67 19.03
N GLY A 335 21.24 42.64 19.90
CA GLY A 335 21.35 44.05 19.53
C GLY A 335 20.01 44.80 19.40
N TYR A 336 18.87 44.15 19.62
CA TYR A 336 17.53 44.77 19.55
C TYR A 336 16.80 44.70 20.90
N LYS A 337 15.85 45.61 21.12
CA LYS A 337 14.93 45.57 22.27
C LYS A 337 13.95 44.42 22.07
N THR A 338 13.79 43.57 23.09
CA THR A 338 12.85 42.44 23.06
C THR A 338 11.41 42.97 22.97
N TYR A 339 10.64 42.46 22.02
CA TYR A 339 9.19 42.67 22.00
C TYR A 339 8.54 41.65 22.95
N ARG A 340 7.68 42.11 23.86
CA ARG A 340 6.91 41.25 24.76
C ARG A 340 5.45 41.64 24.71
N THR A 341 4.57 40.65 24.62
CA THR A 341 3.12 40.86 24.65
C THR A 341 2.43 39.68 25.31
N ARG A 342 1.26 39.91 25.92
CA ARG A 342 0.38 38.87 26.43
C ARG A 342 -0.75 38.68 25.41
N ILE A 343 -0.99 37.43 25.02
CA ILE A 343 -2.04 37.07 24.07
C ILE A 343 -2.94 36.01 24.70
N ASP A 344 -4.19 35.96 24.28
CA ASP A 344 -5.10 34.88 24.60
C ASP A 344 -5.23 34.00 23.35
N VAL A 345 -4.72 32.77 23.43
CA VAL A 345 -4.73 31.81 22.33
C VAL A 345 -6.00 31.00 22.44
N GLN A 346 -6.85 31.07 21.41
CA GLN A 346 -8.04 30.24 21.33
C GLN A 346 -7.75 29.00 20.48
N ALA A 347 -8.36 27.88 20.83
CA ALA A 347 -8.32 26.68 20.01
C ALA A 347 -8.78 26.96 18.57
N LYS A 348 -8.14 26.33 17.58
CA LYS A 348 -8.52 26.43 16.15
C LYS A 348 -8.44 27.86 15.57
N THR A 349 -7.70 28.77 16.21
CA THR A 349 -7.39 30.10 15.68
C THR A 349 -5.92 30.21 15.30
N GLU A 350 -5.62 31.10 14.37
CA GLU A 350 -4.26 31.49 14.03
C GLU A 350 -4.03 32.95 14.45
N LEU A 351 -3.08 33.14 15.38
CA LEU A 351 -2.65 34.45 15.85
C LEU A 351 -1.36 34.83 15.13
N SER A 352 -1.47 35.80 14.23
CA SER A 352 -0.35 36.30 13.46
C SER A 352 0.22 37.57 14.11
N ILE A 353 1.44 37.48 14.63
CA ILE A 353 2.14 38.60 15.26
C ILE A 353 3.19 39.14 14.29
N LYS A 354 3.12 40.45 14.04
CA LYS A 354 4.10 41.20 13.26
C LYS A 354 4.95 42.12 14.13
N PRO A 355 6.02 41.62 14.77
CA PRO A 355 6.87 42.44 15.61
C PRO A 355 7.77 43.37 14.77
N SER A 356 7.88 44.63 15.21
CA SER A 356 8.81 45.64 14.71
C SER A 356 9.88 45.90 15.77
N LEU A 357 11.02 45.21 15.64
CA LEU A 357 12.11 45.31 16.60
C LEU A 357 12.90 46.61 16.43
N ARG A 358 13.19 47.30 17.54
CA ARG A 358 14.03 48.51 17.57
C ARG A 358 15.44 48.16 18.04
N LYS A 359 16.48 48.68 17.38
CA LYS A 359 17.87 48.50 17.81
C LYS A 359 18.06 49.08 19.21
N LYS A 360 18.84 48.40 20.05
CA LYS A 360 19.29 48.98 21.31
C LYS A 360 20.17 50.19 21.00
N PRO A 361 19.92 51.34 21.65
CA PRO A 361 20.72 52.55 21.43
C PRO A 361 22.19 52.27 21.80
N SER A 362 23.10 52.87 21.03
CA SER A 362 24.53 52.83 21.37
C SER A 362 24.79 53.55 22.70
N ARG A 363 25.82 53.13 23.43
CA ARG A 363 26.23 53.75 24.69
C ARG A 363 27.32 54.83 24.50
N THR A 364 27.55 55.28 23.27
CA THR A 364 28.64 56.21 22.94
C THR A 364 28.56 57.50 23.76
N ASP A 365 27.37 58.07 23.96
CA ASP A 365 27.21 59.29 24.78
C ASP A 365 27.69 59.10 26.23
N ALA A 366 27.44 57.92 26.81
CA ALA A 366 27.89 57.61 28.17
C ALA A 366 29.41 57.44 28.20
N VAL A 367 29.99 56.76 27.21
CA VAL A 367 31.44 56.59 27.08
C VAL A 367 32.14 57.95 26.95
N VAL A 368 31.63 58.83 26.09
CA VAL A 368 32.16 60.19 25.91
C VAL A 368 32.09 60.97 27.23
N ALA A 369 30.96 60.92 27.95
CA ALA A 369 30.83 61.58 29.24
C ALA A 369 31.80 61.04 30.31
N TYR A 370 32.04 59.71 30.35
CA TYR A 370 33.05 59.12 31.22
C TYR A 370 34.47 59.59 30.88
N VAL A 371 34.82 59.68 29.60
CA VAL A 371 36.14 60.16 29.15
C VAL A 371 36.34 61.62 29.56
N PHE A 372 35.35 62.49 29.40
CA PHE A 372 35.42 63.88 29.85
C PHE A 372 35.54 63.98 31.38
N ALA A 373 34.74 63.22 32.14
CA ALA A 373 34.83 63.20 33.60
C ALA A 373 36.24 62.79 34.07
N ALA A 374 36.82 61.75 33.45
CA ALA A 374 38.16 61.27 33.75
C ALA A 374 39.24 62.31 33.40
N ALA A 375 39.14 62.98 32.24
CA ALA A 375 40.08 64.02 31.84
C ALA A 375 40.04 65.24 32.77
N ILE A 376 38.84 65.69 33.16
CA ILE A 376 38.67 66.80 34.11
C ILE A 376 39.22 66.41 35.49
N ALA A 377 38.89 65.21 35.97
CA ALA A 377 39.40 64.73 37.25
C ALA A 377 40.93 64.61 37.24
N GLY A 378 41.51 64.05 36.17
CA GLY A 378 42.96 63.93 36.01
C GLY A 378 43.67 65.29 35.96
N GLY A 379 43.12 66.24 35.19
CA GLY A 379 43.63 67.61 35.12
C GLY A 379 43.53 68.35 36.45
N ALA A 380 42.42 68.19 37.17
CA ALA A 380 42.23 68.74 38.51
C ALA A 380 43.22 68.15 39.53
N THR A 381 43.42 66.84 39.51
CA THR A 381 44.40 66.15 40.35
C THR A 381 45.83 66.60 40.03
N TYR A 382 46.19 66.72 38.75
CA TYR A 382 47.49 67.23 38.35
C TYR A 382 47.70 68.67 38.82
N ALA A 383 46.71 69.56 38.61
CA ALA A 383 46.76 70.95 39.07
C ALA A 383 46.92 71.05 40.60
N TYR A 384 46.24 70.19 41.35
CA TYR A 384 46.38 70.12 42.81
C TYR A 384 47.78 69.70 43.25
N ILE A 385 48.37 68.69 42.60
CA ILE A 385 49.74 68.24 42.89
C ILE A 385 50.75 69.32 42.50
N TYR A 386 50.65 69.87 41.28
CA TYR A 386 51.52 70.94 40.78
C TYR A 386 51.52 72.15 41.71
N GLN A 387 50.35 72.54 42.21
CA GLN A 387 50.22 73.60 43.20
C GLN A 387 50.99 73.31 44.50
N GLY A 388 50.96 72.06 44.96
CA GLY A 388 51.68 71.61 46.15
C GLY A 388 53.19 71.78 45.99
N ASP A 389 53.71 71.45 44.81
CA ASP A 389 55.13 71.45 44.45
C ASP A 389 55.73 72.85 44.17
N LEU A 390 54.91 73.90 44.00
CA LEU A 390 55.39 75.27 43.74
C LEU A 390 56.13 75.88 44.95
N GLU A 391 57.32 76.41 44.70
CA GLU A 391 58.21 77.08 45.69
C GLU A 391 58.34 78.59 45.44
N MET A 392 58.77 79.33 46.47
CA MET A 392 58.90 80.79 46.42
C MET A 392 59.97 81.19 45.39
N GLY A 393 59.57 81.94 44.35
CA GLY A 393 60.42 82.31 43.22
C GLY A 393 59.97 81.68 41.88
N ASP A 394 59.11 80.66 41.91
CA ASP A 394 58.52 80.07 40.71
C ASP A 394 57.54 81.02 40.01
N LYS A 395 57.50 80.95 38.67
CA LYS A 395 56.69 81.82 37.80
C LYS A 395 55.19 81.88 38.16
N HIS A 396 54.64 80.85 38.78
CA HIS A 396 53.21 80.76 39.14
C HIS A 396 52.95 80.70 40.66
N PHE A 397 53.95 80.97 41.51
CA PHE A 397 53.80 80.87 42.96
C PHE A 397 52.68 81.77 43.52
N ASP A 398 52.54 83.00 43.02
CA ASP A 398 51.50 83.94 43.44
C ASP A 398 50.07 83.46 43.09
N GLN A 399 49.94 82.48 42.19
CA GLN A 399 48.65 81.91 41.79
C GLN A 399 48.34 80.59 42.53
N LYS A 400 49.17 80.18 43.49
CA LYS A 400 49.08 78.90 44.21
C LYS A 400 47.69 78.64 44.79
N ASP A 401 47.05 79.62 45.44
CA ASP A 401 45.68 79.44 45.97
C ASP A 401 44.61 79.36 44.87
N ASN A 402 44.75 80.15 43.79
CA ASN A 402 43.82 80.10 42.65
C ASN A 402 43.85 78.72 41.97
N ILE A 403 45.04 78.12 41.81
CA ILE A 403 45.21 76.78 41.24
C ILE A 403 44.56 75.73 42.16
N LYS A 404 44.73 75.86 43.49
CA LYS A 404 44.10 74.97 44.49
C LYS A 404 42.57 74.99 44.41
N TYR A 405 41.96 76.18 44.41
CA TYR A 405 40.51 76.31 44.29
C TYR A 405 40.00 75.91 42.90
N GLY A 406 40.78 76.15 41.85
CA GLY A 406 40.52 75.65 40.50
C GLY A 406 40.48 74.13 40.44
N ALA A 407 41.38 73.43 41.15
CA ALA A 407 41.37 71.98 41.26
C ALA A 407 40.12 71.45 41.98
N TYR A 408 39.69 72.08 43.09
CA TYR A 408 38.43 71.71 43.76
C TYR A 408 37.21 71.93 42.84
N GLY A 409 37.17 73.04 42.10
CA GLY A 409 36.15 73.29 41.08
C GLY A 409 36.16 72.22 39.97
N GLY A 410 37.36 71.80 39.55
CA GLY A 410 37.57 70.72 38.59
C GLY A 410 37.02 69.37 39.07
N TRP A 411 37.31 68.93 40.30
CA TRP A 411 36.71 67.70 40.85
C TRP A 411 35.19 67.81 41.01
N GLY A 412 34.68 68.97 41.44
CA GLY A 412 33.23 69.21 41.50
C GLY A 412 32.56 69.04 40.13
N LEU A 413 33.14 69.63 39.08
CA LEU A 413 32.67 69.49 37.71
C LEU A 413 32.79 68.04 37.22
N ALA A 414 33.90 67.37 37.48
CA ALA A 414 34.09 65.96 37.13
C ALA A 414 33.03 65.07 37.79
N GLY A 415 32.67 65.35 39.04
CA GLY A 415 31.60 64.64 39.75
C GLY A 415 30.24 64.78 39.08
N VAL A 416 29.85 66.00 38.68
CA VAL A 416 28.58 66.26 37.97
C VAL A 416 28.54 65.58 36.59
N VAL A 417 29.64 65.66 35.83
CA VAL A 417 29.76 64.99 34.52
C VAL A 417 29.73 63.48 34.70
N GLY A 418 30.40 62.95 35.73
CA GLY A 418 30.40 61.52 36.08
C GLY A 418 29.01 61.00 36.44
N LEU A 419 28.24 61.73 37.25
CA LEU A 419 26.85 61.38 37.57
C LEU A 419 25.95 61.40 36.33
N SER A 420 26.16 62.36 35.44
CA SER A 420 25.45 62.42 34.14
C SER A 420 25.80 61.21 33.26
N ALA A 421 27.05 60.75 33.26
CA ALA A 421 27.48 59.55 32.55
C ALA A 421 26.79 58.27 33.09
N VAL A 422 26.66 58.15 34.41
CA VAL A 422 25.90 57.06 35.06
C VAL A 422 24.44 57.09 34.59
N TYR A 423 23.81 58.26 34.60
CA TYR A 423 22.44 58.42 34.11
C TYR A 423 22.29 57.97 32.64
N TYR A 424 23.20 58.39 31.75
CA TYR A 424 23.18 57.98 30.34
C TYR A 424 23.43 56.48 30.12
N THR A 425 24.08 55.80 31.08
CA THR A 425 24.37 54.37 31.00
C THR A 425 23.12 53.51 31.24
N PHE A 426 22.24 53.94 32.16
CA PHE A 426 21.06 53.17 32.57
C PHE A 426 19.75 53.65 31.95
N ARG A 427 19.71 54.87 31.39
CA ARG A 427 18.52 55.37 30.71
C ARG A 427 18.21 54.53 29.47
N ASP A 428 17.03 53.93 29.43
CA ASP A 428 16.53 53.32 28.20
C ASP A 428 16.17 54.43 27.20
N LYS A 429 16.91 54.51 26.08
CA LYS A 429 16.69 55.52 25.04
C LYS A 429 15.85 54.94 23.91
N GLY A 430 15.03 55.80 23.30
CA GLY A 430 14.28 55.49 22.09
C GLY A 430 13.00 54.66 22.34
N PRO A 431 12.14 54.56 21.31
CA PRO A 431 10.86 53.87 21.42
C PRO A 431 11.04 52.37 21.72
N PRO A 432 10.05 51.73 22.39
CA PRO A 432 10.04 50.28 22.56
C PRO A 432 9.86 49.56 21.21
N SER A 433 10.19 48.27 21.16
CA SER A 433 9.75 47.42 20.07
C SER A 433 8.23 47.24 20.15
N THR A 434 7.53 47.38 19.03
CA THR A 434 6.07 47.26 18.95
C THR A 434 5.70 46.07 18.08
N GLY A 435 4.42 45.71 18.01
CA GLY A 435 3.93 44.67 17.13
C GLY A 435 2.43 44.75 16.96
N THR A 436 1.95 44.34 15.80
CA THR A 436 0.51 44.20 15.52
C THR A 436 0.12 42.72 15.62
N ILE A 437 -1.05 42.44 16.18
CA ILE A 437 -1.60 41.10 16.29
C ILE A 437 -2.84 41.06 15.40
N ASP A 438 -2.88 40.10 14.49
CA ASP A 438 -4.03 39.79 13.64
C ASP A 438 -4.52 38.39 14.03
N VAL A 439 -5.79 38.27 14.41
CA VAL A 439 -6.40 36.99 14.81
C VAL A 439 -7.31 36.55 13.67
N ARG A 440 -7.02 35.37 13.12
CA ARG A 440 -7.85 34.76 12.08
C ARG A 440 -8.40 33.45 12.60
N ALA A 441 -9.72 33.27 12.46
CA ALA A 441 -10.28 31.93 12.58
C ALA A 441 -9.70 31.09 11.45
N VAL A 442 -9.23 29.87 11.74
CA VAL A 442 -8.74 28.99 10.69
C VAL A 442 -9.96 28.50 9.90
N ALA A 443 -10.16 29.10 8.73
CA ALA A 443 -11.26 28.77 7.87
C ALA A 443 -10.99 27.44 7.15
N LEU A 444 -12.05 26.66 7.04
CA LEU A 444 -12.08 25.41 6.30
C LEU A 444 -12.29 25.75 4.82
N GLU A 445 -11.26 25.54 3.98
CA GLU A 445 -11.38 25.70 2.54
C GLU A 445 -11.66 24.33 1.89
N PRO A 446 -12.77 24.16 1.14
CA PRO A 446 -13.02 22.94 0.41
C PRO A 446 -11.99 22.79 -0.72
N THR A 447 -11.38 21.62 -0.81
CA THR A 447 -10.42 21.24 -1.85
C THR A 447 -10.94 20.01 -2.58
N VAL A 448 -10.94 20.07 -3.91
CA VAL A 448 -11.42 18.98 -4.77
C VAL A 448 -10.28 18.59 -5.72
N GLY A 449 -9.88 17.33 -5.68
CA GLY A 449 -8.88 16.74 -6.57
C GLY A 449 -9.45 15.52 -7.32
N PRO A 450 -8.72 14.98 -8.32
CA PRO A 450 -9.19 13.91 -9.20
C PRO A 450 -9.55 12.58 -8.51
N GLY A 451 -9.23 12.43 -7.23
CA GLY A 451 -9.52 11.24 -6.43
C GLY A 451 -9.74 11.52 -4.95
N TYR A 452 -9.99 12.78 -4.57
CA TYR A 452 -10.32 13.15 -3.19
C TYR A 452 -11.16 14.43 -3.15
N SER A 453 -12.13 14.47 -2.24
CA SER A 453 -12.77 15.71 -1.77
C SER A 453 -12.41 15.86 -0.30
N GLY A 454 -11.76 16.96 0.07
CA GLY A 454 -11.29 17.18 1.43
C GLY A 454 -11.34 18.65 1.81
N VAL A 455 -11.08 18.92 3.08
CA VAL A 455 -11.04 20.29 3.60
C VAL A 455 -9.61 20.59 4.04
N SER A 456 -9.05 21.69 3.54
CA SER A 456 -7.72 22.14 3.94
C SER A 456 -7.82 23.37 4.84
N LEU A 457 -6.85 23.52 5.75
CA LEU A 457 -6.69 24.75 6.54
C LEU A 457 -6.04 25.78 5.62
N GLY A 458 -6.85 26.59 4.95
CA GLY A 458 -6.42 27.64 4.05
C GLY A 458 -6.32 28.99 4.77
N GLY A 459 -5.10 29.46 5.00
CA GLY A 459 -4.84 30.86 5.26
C GLY A 459 -4.38 31.51 3.95
N ARG A 460 -5.15 32.42 3.36
CA ARG A 460 -4.65 33.28 2.27
C ARG A 460 -3.41 34.03 2.79
N PHE A 461 -2.24 33.62 2.29
CA PHE A 461 -0.92 34.17 2.64
C PHE A 461 -0.76 35.62 2.20
#